data_AF-A0A9E1W7U9-F1
#
_entry.id   AF-A0A9E1W7U9-F1
#
_cell.length_a   1.000
_cell.length_b   1.000
_cell.length_c   1.000
_cell.angle_alpha   90.00
_cell.angle_beta   90.00
_cell.angle_gamma   90.00
#
_symmetry.space_group_name_H-M   'P 1'
#
loop_
_entity.id
_entity.type
_entity.pdbx_description
1 polymer ?
#
loop_
_entity_poly.entity_id
_entity_poly.type
_entity_poly.pdbx_seq_one_letter_code
_entity_poly.pdbx_strand_id
1 'polypeptide(L)'
;MTASSSAPVPTADFGTRFSAFVIDGLLLLSAQWLMFIVLSRQLQAVGLTSTKPCVPNGVALCEGPSTALWTMLLLLFVGSTIAYHAVFEGHYGATPGKRWMGLAVTDRSGAGPVGLTAGVSRAVVRQSFWLSLVFLFETSPLSL
;
A
#
# COMPACT_ATOMS: atom_id res chain seq x y z
N MET A 1 6.42 36.18 -29.60
CA MET A 1 5.91 34.95 -28.95
C MET A 1 6.97 33.87 -29.10
N THR A 2 7.82 33.70 -28.10
CA THR A 2 8.88 32.68 -28.11
C THR A 2 8.27 31.37 -27.62
N ALA A 3 8.09 30.42 -28.54
CA ALA A 3 7.70 29.06 -28.19
C ALA A 3 8.86 28.43 -27.41
N SER A 4 8.72 28.30 -26.09
CA SER A 4 9.62 27.48 -25.28
C SER A 4 9.41 26.03 -25.71
N SER A 5 10.33 25.49 -26.50
CA SER A 5 10.41 24.06 -26.76
C SER A 5 10.73 23.39 -25.42
N SER A 6 9.72 22.81 -24.76
CA SER A 6 9.95 22.00 -23.57
C SER A 6 10.63 20.72 -24.03
N ALA A 7 11.94 20.62 -23.78
CA ALA A 7 12.68 19.40 -24.00
C ALA A 7 11.93 18.22 -23.34
N PRO A 8 11.78 17.06 -24.01
CA PRO A 8 11.11 15.92 -23.43
C PRO A 8 11.78 15.52 -22.12
N VAL A 9 11.01 15.45 -21.03
CA VAL A 9 11.52 14.95 -19.75
C VAL A 9 11.94 13.50 -19.95
N PRO A 10 13.21 13.13 -19.71
CA PRO A 10 13.67 11.76 -19.91
C PRO A 10 12.86 10.79 -19.07
N THR A 11 12.19 9.85 -19.73
CA THR A 11 11.46 8.79 -19.04
C THR A 11 12.45 7.78 -18.49
N ALA A 12 12.43 7.54 -17.19
CA ALA A 12 13.33 6.56 -16.57
C ALA A 12 13.17 5.17 -17.18
N ASP A 13 14.27 4.42 -17.25
CA ASP A 13 14.32 3.04 -17.69
C ASP A 13 13.52 2.10 -16.77
N PHE A 14 13.26 0.90 -17.26
CA PHE A 14 12.49 -0.10 -16.50
C PHE A 14 13.18 -0.51 -15.19
N GLY A 15 14.50 -0.68 -15.21
CA GLY A 15 15.26 -1.13 -14.04
C GLY A 15 15.17 -0.14 -12.89
N THR A 16 15.35 1.14 -13.16
CA THR A 16 15.23 2.22 -12.17
C THR A 16 13.82 2.27 -11.56
N ARG A 17 12.77 2.09 -12.38
CA ARG A 17 11.38 2.04 -11.91
C ARG A 17 11.10 0.81 -11.07
N PHE A 18 11.63 -0.35 -11.46
CA PHE A 18 11.47 -1.60 -10.72
C PHE A 18 12.17 -1.54 -9.36
N SER A 19 13.40 -1.02 -9.31
CA SER A 19 14.12 -0.81 -8.05
C SER A 19 13.38 0.13 -7.10
N ALA A 20 12.85 1.25 -7.61
CA ALA A 20 12.00 2.14 -6.82
C ALA A 20 10.76 1.42 -6.26
N PHE A 21 10.11 0.60 -7.09
CA PHE A 21 8.96 -0.22 -6.67
C PHE A 21 9.34 -1.22 -5.57
N VAL A 22 10.48 -1.91 -5.68
CA VAL A 22 10.95 -2.85 -4.65
C VAL A 22 11.25 -2.13 -3.34
N ILE A 23 11.93 -0.97 -3.39
CA ILE A 23 12.24 -0.18 -2.19
C ILE A 23 10.96 0.29 -1.50
N ASP A 24 10.02 0.86 -2.27
CA ASP A 24 8.71 1.28 -1.74
C ASP A 24 7.94 0.09 -1.18
N GLY A 25 7.96 -1.06 -1.86
CA GLY A 25 7.32 -2.29 -1.43
C GLY A 25 7.87 -2.79 -0.10
N LEU A 26 9.19 -2.82 0.07
CA LEU A 26 9.83 -3.22 1.33
C LEU A 26 9.52 -2.23 2.47
N LEU A 27 9.55 -0.92 2.20
CA LEU A 27 9.20 0.10 3.19
C LEU A 27 7.75 -0.02 3.65
N LEU A 28 6.81 -0.15 2.72
CA LEU A 28 5.40 -0.31 3.03
C LEU A 28 5.12 -1.62 3.75
N LEU A 29 5.65 -2.73 3.23
CA LEU A 29 5.45 -4.06 3.81
C LEU A 29 5.98 -4.11 5.24
N SER A 30 7.19 -3.59 5.49
CA SER A 30 7.77 -3.57 6.84
C SER A 30 6.95 -2.71 7.80
N ALA A 31 6.53 -1.52 7.38
CA ALA A 31 5.68 -0.64 8.20
C ALA A 31 4.31 -1.28 8.51
N GLN A 32 3.66 -1.85 7.51
CA GLN A 32 2.37 -2.53 7.66
C GLN A 32 2.49 -3.79 8.53
N TRP A 33 3.58 -4.55 8.39
CA TRP A 33 3.83 -5.74 9.19
C TRP A 33 3.99 -5.40 10.67
N LEU A 34 4.77 -4.36 10.99
CA LEU A 34 4.91 -3.87 12.37
C LEU A 34 3.56 -3.40 12.93
N MET A 35 2.81 -2.64 12.14
CA MET A 35 1.46 -2.19 12.51
C MET A 35 0.53 -3.37 12.80
N PHE A 36 0.56 -4.42 11.98
CA PHE A 36 -0.25 -5.62 12.18
C PHE A 36 0.11 -6.36 13.46
N ILE A 37 1.41 -6.57 13.73
CA ILE A 37 1.85 -7.21 14.97
C ILE A 37 1.34 -6.44 16.19
N VAL A 38 1.52 -5.11 16.19
CA VAL A 38 1.11 -4.27 17.31
C VAL A 38 -0.41 -4.29 17.47
N LEU A 39 -1.16 -4.04 16.41
CA LEU A 39 -2.61 -3.95 16.46
C LEU A 39 -3.25 -5.29 16.84
N SER A 40 -2.79 -6.40 16.27
CA SER A 40 -3.27 -7.73 16.62
C SER A 40 -3.05 -8.05 18.10
N ARG A 41 -1.87 -7.71 18.66
CA ARG A 41 -1.60 -7.89 20.10
C ARG A 41 -2.53 -7.06 20.97
N GLN A 42 -2.73 -5.78 20.64
CA GLN A 42 -3.62 -4.90 21.40
C GLN A 42 -5.06 -5.41 21.37
N LEU A 43 -5.55 -5.84 20.19
CA LEU A 43 -6.92 -6.34 20.04
C LEU A 43 -7.14 -7.71 20.70
N GLN A 44 -6.11 -8.56 20.74
CA GLN A 44 -6.13 -9.82 21.51
C GLN A 44 -6.21 -9.56 23.01
N ALA A 45 -5.45 -8.58 23.52
CA ALA A 45 -5.44 -8.25 24.95
C ALA A 45 -6.82 -7.79 25.47
N VAL A 46 -7.61 -7.13 24.61
CA VAL A 46 -8.97 -6.66 24.96
C VAL A 46 -10.08 -7.65 24.55
N GLY A 47 -9.73 -8.84 24.05
CA GLY A 47 -10.71 -9.88 23.68
C GLY A 47 -11.52 -9.60 22.42
N LEU A 48 -11.28 -8.50 21.69
CA LEU A 48 -12.02 -8.11 20.48
C LEU A 48 -11.74 -9.00 19.26
N THR A 49 -10.78 -9.92 19.37
CA THR A 49 -10.42 -10.84 18.30
C THR A 49 -11.00 -12.23 18.49
N SER A 50 -11.54 -12.54 19.67
CA SER A 50 -11.88 -13.90 20.05
C SER A 50 -13.18 -14.38 19.42
N THR A 51 -13.17 -15.63 18.96
CA THR A 51 -14.39 -16.34 18.51
C THR A 51 -15.12 -17.06 19.64
N LYS A 52 -14.52 -17.14 20.84
CA LYS A 52 -15.07 -17.78 22.05
C LYS A 52 -14.84 -16.91 23.32
N PRO A 53 -15.62 -17.07 24.40
CA PRO A 53 -15.38 -16.32 25.63
C PRO A 53 -13.98 -16.61 26.21
N CYS A 54 -13.27 -15.54 26.60
CA CYS A 54 -11.94 -15.65 27.19
C CYS A 54 -12.03 -16.32 28.57
N VAL A 55 -11.16 -17.31 28.82
CA VAL A 55 -11.03 -17.93 30.15
C VAL A 55 -10.17 -17.01 31.04
N PRO A 56 -10.65 -16.55 32.19
CA PRO A 56 -9.84 -15.79 33.14
C PRO A 56 -8.62 -16.62 33.57
N ASN A 57 -7.41 -16.04 33.51
CA ASN A 57 -6.13 -16.67 33.88
C ASN A 57 -5.65 -17.83 32.98
N GLY A 58 -6.17 -17.98 31.76
CA GLY A 58 -5.63 -18.90 30.78
C GLY A 58 -4.31 -18.41 30.17
N VAL A 59 -3.33 -19.30 30.00
CA VAL A 59 -2.08 -19.01 29.26
C VAL A 59 -2.27 -18.93 27.74
N ALA A 60 -3.44 -19.35 27.24
CA ALA A 60 -3.82 -19.25 25.84
C ALA A 60 -4.46 -17.88 25.58
N LEU A 61 -3.84 -17.08 24.72
CA LEU A 61 -4.48 -15.90 24.13
C LEU A 61 -5.80 -16.34 23.49
N CYS A 62 -6.87 -15.55 23.71
CA CYS A 62 -8.22 -15.93 23.32
C CYS A 62 -8.28 -16.38 21.84
N GLU A 63 -9.03 -17.45 21.60
CA GLU A 63 -8.90 -18.33 20.44
C GLU A 63 -9.22 -17.61 19.10
N GLY A 64 -8.21 -17.59 18.21
CA GLY A 64 -8.28 -17.41 16.75
C GLY A 64 -8.67 -16.02 16.23
N PRO A 65 -8.06 -15.53 15.13
CA PRO A 65 -8.44 -14.27 14.51
C PRO A 65 -9.85 -14.36 13.89
N SER A 66 -10.80 -13.58 14.40
CA SER A 66 -12.15 -13.49 13.84
C SER A 66 -12.17 -12.92 12.41
N THR A 67 -13.21 -13.23 11.63
CA THR A 67 -13.42 -12.64 10.29
C THR A 67 -13.43 -11.11 10.34
N ALA A 68 -13.95 -10.53 11.42
CA ALA A 68 -13.95 -9.09 11.64
C ALA A 68 -12.52 -8.53 11.75
N LEU A 69 -11.63 -9.21 12.50
CA LEU A 69 -10.22 -8.80 12.60
C LEU A 69 -9.54 -8.85 11.23
N TRP A 70 -9.69 -9.94 10.49
CA TRP A 70 -9.11 -10.07 9.14
C TRP A 70 -9.64 -9.00 8.18
N THR A 71 -10.94 -8.73 8.22
CA THR A 71 -11.56 -7.68 7.39
C THR A 71 -11.00 -6.30 7.73
N MET A 72 -10.87 -5.99 9.02
CA MET A 72 -10.29 -4.73 9.48
C MET A 72 -8.81 -4.60 9.07
N LEU A 73 -8.00 -5.66 9.22
CA LEU A 73 -6.60 -5.67 8.79
C LEU A 73 -6.48 -5.48 7.27
N LEU A 74 -7.35 -6.14 6.48
CA LEU A 74 -7.40 -5.96 5.03
C LEU A 74 -7.73 -4.51 4.65
N LEU A 75 -8.73 -3.90 5.28
CA LEU A 75 -9.09 -2.50 5.05
C LEU A 75 -7.94 -1.56 5.41
N LEU A 76 -7.23 -1.83 6.51
CA LEU A 76 -6.03 -1.07 6.90
C LEU A 76 -4.90 -1.22 5.89
N PHE A 77 -4.65 -2.43 5.39
CA PHE A 77 -3.66 -2.68 4.34
C PHE A 77 -3.98 -1.92 3.06
N VAL A 78 -5.21 -2.08 2.55
CA VAL A 78 -5.69 -1.41 1.33
C VAL A 78 -5.65 0.12 1.51
N GLY A 79 -6.21 0.61 2.61
CA GLY A 79 -6.30 2.04 2.91
C GLY A 79 -4.93 2.69 3.09
N SER A 80 -4.02 2.07 3.84
CA SER A 80 -2.67 2.60 4.04
C SER A 80 -1.85 2.61 2.76
N THR A 81 -1.97 1.58 1.91
CA THR A 81 -1.28 1.52 0.62
C THR A 81 -1.78 2.62 -0.33
N ILE A 82 -3.11 2.79 -0.42
CA ILE A 82 -3.71 3.85 -1.23
C ILE A 82 -3.29 5.22 -0.70
N ALA A 83 -3.40 5.45 0.61
CA ALA A 83 -3.04 6.71 1.24
C ALA A 83 -1.56 7.07 1.01
N TYR A 84 -0.66 6.11 1.19
CA TYR A 84 0.77 6.30 0.94
C TYR A 84 1.03 6.76 -0.48
N HIS A 85 0.58 6.00 -1.49
CA HIS A 85 0.84 6.36 -2.88
C HIS A 85 0.10 7.64 -3.30
N ALA A 86 -1.13 7.84 -2.84
CA ALA A 86 -1.90 9.04 -3.16
C ALA A 86 -1.24 10.32 -2.62
N VAL A 87 -0.78 10.31 -1.37
CA VAL A 87 -0.12 11.46 -0.75
C VAL A 87 1.28 11.67 -1.34
N PHE A 88 2.09 10.62 -1.39
CA PHE A 88 3.48 10.77 -1.86
C PHE A 88 3.59 11.04 -3.36
N GLU A 89 2.80 10.39 -4.20
CA GLU A 89 2.83 10.68 -5.64
C GLU A 89 2.01 11.93 -5.99
N GLY A 90 0.86 12.12 -5.34
CA GLY A 90 -0.09 13.20 -5.67
C GLY A 90 0.28 14.56 -5.09
N HIS A 91 0.76 14.64 -3.84
CA HIS A 91 1.14 15.90 -3.21
C HIS A 91 2.64 16.17 -3.30
N TYR A 92 3.44 15.14 -3.04
CA TYR A 92 4.90 15.26 -2.94
C TYR A 92 5.65 14.94 -4.23
N GLY A 93 4.94 14.49 -5.27
CA GLY A 93 5.50 14.15 -6.58
C GLY A 93 6.39 12.90 -6.59
N ALA A 94 6.69 12.26 -5.47
CA ALA A 94 7.49 11.05 -5.44
C ALA A 94 7.37 10.34 -4.08
N THR A 95 7.32 9.01 -4.13
CA THR A 95 7.49 8.14 -2.96
C THR A 95 8.96 8.10 -2.51
N PRO A 96 9.25 7.81 -1.23
CA PRO A 96 10.61 7.62 -0.73
C PRO A 96 11.55 6.80 -1.64
N GLY A 97 11.11 5.64 -2.13
CA GLY A 97 11.90 4.80 -3.03
C GLY A 97 12.12 5.44 -4.40
N LYS A 98 11.10 6.11 -4.96
CA LYS A 98 11.26 6.90 -6.18
C LYS A 98 12.23 8.07 -5.99
N ARG A 99 12.14 8.79 -4.87
CA ARG A 99 13.06 9.89 -4.53
C ARG A 99 14.50 9.40 -4.44
N TRP A 100 14.72 8.23 -3.84
CA TRP A 100 16.05 7.62 -3.78
C TRP A 100 16.59 7.37 -5.19
N MET A 101 15.76 6.84 -6.08
CA MET A 101 16.14 6.56 -7.47
C MET A 101 16.15 7.81 -8.38
N GLY A 102 16.01 9.02 -7.84
CA GLY A 102 15.99 10.26 -8.62
C GLY A 102 14.75 10.42 -9.50
N LEU A 103 13.66 9.71 -9.18
CA LEU A 103 12.42 9.70 -9.94
C LEU A 103 11.38 10.67 -9.35
N ALA A 104 10.65 11.32 -10.25
CA ALA A 104 9.48 12.12 -9.92
C ALA A 104 8.29 11.75 -10.82
N VAL A 105 7.10 11.87 -10.25
CA VAL A 105 5.79 11.75 -10.88
C VAL A 105 5.25 13.15 -11.06
N THR A 106 5.33 13.65 -12.28
CA THR A 106 4.90 15.00 -12.63
C THR A 106 3.63 15.00 -13.45
N ASP A 107 2.89 16.10 -13.42
CA ASP A 107 1.81 16.38 -14.37
C ASP A 107 2.32 16.40 -15.82
N ARG A 108 1.40 16.38 -16.80
CA ARG A 108 1.67 16.47 -18.24
C ARG A 108 2.52 17.68 -18.63
N SER A 109 2.41 18.76 -17.85
CA SER A 109 3.21 19.98 -18.02
C SER A 109 4.64 19.88 -17.47
N GLY A 110 4.97 18.83 -16.70
CA GLY A 110 6.27 18.67 -16.03
C GLY A 110 6.54 19.66 -14.90
N ALA A 111 5.63 20.60 -14.63
CA ALA A 111 5.87 21.73 -13.74
C ALA A 111 5.67 21.42 -12.25
N GLY A 112 5.10 20.27 -11.91
CA GLY A 112 4.76 19.93 -10.53
C GLY A 112 4.13 18.55 -10.37
N PRO A 113 3.75 18.19 -9.13
CA PRO A 113 3.13 16.91 -8.83
C PRO A 113 1.77 16.77 -9.51
N VAL A 114 1.32 15.53 -9.73
CA VAL A 114 0.08 15.22 -10.47
C VAL A 114 -1.21 15.65 -9.77
N GLY A 115 -1.14 16.05 -8.50
CA GLY A 115 -2.30 16.38 -7.67
C GLY A 115 -2.92 15.16 -6.98
N LEU A 116 -3.67 15.41 -5.90
CA LEU A 116 -4.22 14.35 -5.04
C LEU A 116 -5.24 13.47 -5.76
N THR A 117 -6.13 14.04 -6.58
CA THR A 117 -7.17 13.27 -7.29
C THR A 117 -6.56 12.27 -8.26
N ALA A 118 -5.55 12.69 -9.03
CA ALA A 118 -4.78 11.82 -9.91
C ALA A 118 -3.93 10.82 -9.13
N GLY A 119 -3.36 11.23 -7.99
CA GLY A 119 -2.63 10.34 -7.08
C GLY A 119 -3.51 9.20 -6.54
N VAL A 120 -4.72 9.53 -6.06
CA VAL A 120 -5.69 8.55 -5.55
C VAL A 120 -6.13 7.59 -6.65
N SER A 121 -6.52 8.09 -7.83
CA SER A 121 -6.97 7.21 -8.92
C SER A 121 -5.88 6.24 -9.36
N ARG A 122 -4.63 6.70 -9.45
CA ARG A 122 -3.47 5.84 -9.74
C ARG A 122 -3.21 4.81 -8.65
N ALA A 123 -3.35 5.20 -7.39
CA ALA A 123 -3.17 4.30 -6.24
C ALA A 123 -4.27 3.23 -6.19
N VAL A 124 -5.53 3.62 -6.44
CA VAL A 124 -6.68 2.71 -6.49
C VAL A 124 -6.52 1.70 -7.63
N VAL A 125 -6.21 2.15 -8.86
CA VAL A 125 -6.02 1.24 -10.00
C VAL A 125 -4.91 0.22 -9.72
N ARG A 126 -3.80 0.67 -9.14
CA ARG A 126 -2.69 -0.20 -8.73
C ARG A 126 -3.12 -1.22 -7.68
N GLN A 127 -3.83 -0.76 -6.65
CA GLN A 127 -4.28 -1.64 -5.58
C GLN A 127 -5.30 -2.67 -6.08
N SER A 128 -6.24 -2.26 -6.94
CA SER A 128 -7.21 -3.15 -7.56
C SER A 128 -6.56 -4.22 -8.43
N PHE A 129 -5.50 -3.87 -9.17
CA PHE A 129 -4.73 -4.85 -9.94
C PHE A 129 -4.09 -5.93 -9.05
N TRP A 130 -3.51 -5.54 -7.90
CA TRP A 130 -2.91 -6.52 -6.99
C TRP A 130 -3.96 -7.36 -6.25
N LEU A 131 -5.08 -6.75 -5.85
CA LEU A 131 -6.18 -7.48 -5.24
C LEU A 131 -6.80 -8.48 -6.22
N SER A 132 -6.97 -8.12 -7.50
CA SER A 132 -7.54 -9.03 -8.49
C SER A 132 -6.69 -10.27 -8.68
N LEU A 133 -5.36 -10.16 -8.64
CA LEU A 133 -4.48 -11.34 -8.67
C LEU A 133 -4.79 -12.29 -7.52
N VAL A 134 -4.95 -11.80 -6.29
CA VAL A 134 -5.29 -12.63 -5.12
C VAL A 134 -6.63 -13.35 -5.35
N PHE A 135 -7.67 -12.64 -5.78
CA PHE A 135 -8.98 -13.25 -6.04
C PHE A 135 -8.96 -14.25 -7.20
N LEU A 136 -8.21 -13.96 -8.26
CA LEU A 136 -8.05 -14.85 -9.41
C LEU A 136 -7.29 -16.12 -9.04
N PHE A 137 -6.28 -16.02 -8.16
CA PHE A 137 -5.59 -17.21 -7.63
C PHE A 137 -6.52 -18.09 -6.79
N GLU A 138 -7.29 -17.51 -5.87
CA GLU A 138 -8.25 -18.25 -5.03
C GLU A 138 -9.34 -18.96 -5.85
N THR A 139 -9.85 -18.29 -6.89
CA THR A 139 -10.90 -18.84 -7.77
C THR A 139 -10.36 -19.76 -8.87
N SER A 140 -9.04 -19.86 -9.00
CA SER A 140 -8.42 -20.74 -9.99
C SER A 140 -8.50 -22.20 -9.54
N PRO A 141 -8.57 -23.17 -10.47
CA PRO A 141 -8.50 -24.61 -10.15
C PRO A 141 -7.12 -25.05 -9.63
N LEU A 142 -6.19 -24.11 -9.42
CA LEU A 142 -4.85 -24.32 -8.86
C LEU A 142 -4.79 -24.00 -7.37
N SER A 143 -5.88 -23.55 -6.74
CA SER A 143 -5.97 -23.49 -5.28
C SER A 143 -5.98 -24.93 -4.74
N LEU A 144 -4.90 -25.30 -4.05
CA LEU A 144 -4.68 -26.61 -3.43
C LEU A 144 -5.41 -26.72 -2.08
#